data_AF-A0A089MUH6-F1
#
_entry.id   AF-A0A089MUH6-F1
#
_cell.length_a   1.000
_cell.length_b   1.000
_cell.length_c   1.000
_cell.angle_alpha   90.00
_cell.angle_beta   90.00
_cell.angle_gamma   90.00
#
_symmetry.space_group_name_H-M   'P 1'
#
loop_
_entity.id
_entity.type
_entity.pdbx_description
1 polymer ?
#
loop_
_entity_poly.entity_id
_entity_poly.type
_entity_poly.pdbx_seq_one_letter_code
_entity_poly.pdbx_strand_id
1 'polypeptide(L)'
;QEVKIQEMADQVPIGHIPRTLTVHCHGTLTRQINPGDVIDVAGIFLPIPYTGFKAIRAGLLTDTYLEAQHVNQHKKAYDDIVLDERTFRRIEQYKHSGHMYEYLSRSIAPEIYGHLDVKKALLLLLIGGVTKEMGDGMRIRGDINIC
;
A
#
# COMPACT_ATOMS: atom_id res chain seq x y z
N GLN A 1 -7.65 8.99 16.63
CA GLN A 1 -6.58 7.98 16.54
C GLN A 1 -5.27 8.74 16.39
N GLU A 2 -4.26 8.40 17.17
CA GLU A 2 -2.91 8.96 17.02
C GLU A 2 -2.06 8.02 16.17
N VAL A 3 -1.36 8.58 15.19
CA VAL A 3 -0.45 7.86 14.29
C VAL A 3 0.90 8.58 14.31
N LYS A 4 2.00 7.85 14.33
CA LYS A 4 3.34 8.42 14.13
C LYS A 4 3.82 8.08 12.73
N ILE A 5 4.06 9.11 11.93
CA ILE A 5 4.66 8.97 10.61
C ILE A 5 6.17 9.18 10.70
N GLN A 6 6.91 8.51 9.84
CA GLN A 6 8.37 8.60 9.73
C GLN A 6 8.75 8.86 8.27
N GLU A 7 9.83 9.60 8.06
CA GLU A 7 10.44 9.77 6.74
C GLU A 7 10.78 8.42 6.09
N MET A 8 10.68 8.37 4.76
CA MET A 8 11.11 7.19 4.00
C MET A 8 12.64 7.07 4.04
N ALA A 9 13.15 5.84 4.07
CA ALA A 9 14.57 5.58 4.27
C ALA A 9 15.47 6.16 3.16
N ASP A 10 14.94 6.30 1.95
CA ASP A 10 15.60 6.92 0.79
C ASP A 10 15.72 8.45 0.91
N GLN A 11 14.87 9.09 1.73
CA GLN A 11 14.87 10.53 1.98
C GLN A 11 15.77 10.94 3.14
N VAL A 12 16.21 9.99 3.97
CA VAL A 12 17.01 10.27 5.17
C VAL A 12 18.47 10.47 4.78
N PRO A 13 19.07 11.63 5.12
CA PRO A 13 20.49 11.88 4.85
C PRO A 13 21.40 10.86 5.53
N ILE A 14 22.52 10.53 4.87
CA ILE A 14 23.49 9.57 5.39
C ILE A 14 24.00 10.02 6.76
N GLY A 15 23.92 9.13 7.75
CA GLY A 15 24.37 9.37 9.12
C GLY A 15 23.34 10.05 10.02
N HIS A 16 22.15 10.38 9.52
CA HIS A 16 21.05 10.93 10.32
C HIS A 16 20.04 9.86 10.75
N ILE A 17 19.34 10.14 11.85
CA ILE A 17 18.20 9.33 12.31
C ILE A 17 16.93 9.90 11.66
N PRO A 18 16.02 9.05 11.16
CA PRO A 18 14.75 9.50 10.58
C PRO A 18 13.93 10.33 11.58
N ARG A 19 13.34 11.41 11.10
CA ARG A 19 12.44 12.24 11.91
C ARG A 19 11.04 11.64 11.92
N THR A 20 10.32 11.94 13.00
CA THR A 20 8.94 11.50 13.18
C THR A 20 8.03 12.69 13.45
N LEU A 21 6.77 12.56 13.03
CA LEU A 21 5.73 13.54 13.28
C LEU A 21 4.48 12.83 13.80
N THR A 22 3.86 13.40 14.82
CA THR A 22 2.57 12.90 15.33
C THR A 22 1.44 13.44 14.47
N VAL A 23 0.57 12.54 14.03
CA VAL A 23 -0.60 12.83 13.19
C VAL A 23 -1.85 12.42 13.95
N HIS A 24 -2.82 13.33 14.07
CA HIS A 24 -4.12 13.05 14.65
C HIS A 24 -5.16 12.82 13.56
N CYS A 25 -5.75 11.64 13.55
CA CYS A 25 -6.83 11.26 12.64
C CYS A 25 -8.16 11.27 13.39
N HIS A 26 -9.18 11.91 12.81
CA HIS A 26 -10.52 12.05 13.38
C HIS A 26 -11.60 11.46 12.46
N GLY A 27 -12.73 11.07 13.05
CA GLY A 27 -13.91 10.59 12.31
C GLY A 27 -13.61 9.41 11.39
N THR A 28 -13.92 9.57 10.10
CA THR A 28 -13.80 8.54 9.07
C THR A 28 -12.36 8.16 8.73
N LEU A 29 -11.38 9.04 9.00
CA LEU A 29 -9.95 8.77 8.76
C LEU A 29 -9.37 7.77 9.78
N THR A 30 -10.12 7.44 10.83
CA THR A 30 -9.68 6.44 11.81
C THR A 30 -9.76 5.02 11.23
N ARG A 31 -8.86 4.14 11.67
CA ARG A 31 -8.69 2.74 11.25
C ARG A 31 -8.38 2.52 9.77
N GLN A 32 -8.03 3.58 9.04
CA GLN A 32 -7.59 3.45 7.65
C GLN A 32 -6.11 3.05 7.54
N ILE A 33 -5.27 3.52 8.46
CA ILE A 33 -3.81 3.37 8.40
C ILE A 33 -3.36 2.18 9.27
N ASN A 34 -2.51 1.32 8.73
CA ASN A 34 -1.82 0.24 9.44
C ASN A 34 -0.31 0.53 9.62
N PRO A 35 0.33 -0.05 10.64
CA PRO A 35 1.77 0.05 10.80
C PRO A 35 2.53 -0.54 9.59
N GLY A 36 3.44 0.24 9.01
CA GLY A 36 4.23 -0.15 7.84
C GLY A 36 3.63 0.28 6.49
N ASP A 37 2.45 0.90 6.49
CA ASP A 37 1.88 1.47 5.27
C ASP A 37 2.69 2.68 4.80
N VAL A 38 2.79 2.81 3.47
CA VAL A 38 3.34 4.00 2.82
C VAL A 38 2.16 4.91 2.49
N ILE A 39 2.13 6.08 3.12
CA ILE A 39 1.00 7.00 3.07
C ILE A 39 1.46 8.43 2.78
N ASP A 40 0.60 9.19 2.10
CA ASP A 40 0.66 10.64 2.08
C ASP A 40 -0.46 11.17 2.97
N VAL A 41 -0.14 12.16 3.81
CA VAL A 41 -1.11 12.82 4.69
C VAL A 41 -1.15 14.31 4.37
N ALA A 42 -2.34 14.81 4.03
CA ALA A 42 -2.60 16.23 3.96
C ALA A 42 -3.36 16.66 5.21
N GLY A 43 -2.93 17.75 5.83
CA GLY A 43 -3.44 18.18 7.12
C GLY A 43 -3.04 19.59 7.50
N ILE A 44 -3.48 20.01 8.68
CA ILE A 44 -3.18 21.32 9.26
C ILE A 44 -2.14 21.11 10.35
N PHE A 45 -1.01 21.83 10.27
CA PHE A 45 0.06 21.74 11.26
C PHE A 45 -0.25 22.66 12.45
N LEU A 46 -0.41 22.06 13.64
CA LEU A 46 -0.88 22.76 14.83
C LEU A 46 0.05 22.54 16.02
N PRO A 47 0.27 23.58 16.87
CA PRO A 47 0.97 23.42 18.13
C PRO A 47 0.07 22.83 19.21
N ILE A 48 0.67 22.07 20.13
CA ILE A 48 0.07 21.63 21.38
C ILE A 48 0.65 22.51 22.48
N PRO A 49 -0.14 23.41 23.09
CA PRO A 49 0.34 24.20 24.20
C PRO A 49 0.61 23.29 25.40
N TYR A 50 1.77 23.44 26.03
CA TYR A 50 2.00 22.79 27.33
C TYR A 50 1.13 23.44 28.40
N THR A 51 0.47 22.61 29.21
CA THR A 51 -0.35 23.07 30.34
C THR A 51 0.22 22.60 31.68
N GLY A 52 -0.15 23.29 32.76
CA GLY A 52 0.25 22.93 34.14
C GLY A 52 1.77 23.04 34.40
N PHE A 53 2.30 22.16 35.24
CA PHE A 53 3.73 22.17 35.63
C PHE A 53 4.71 22.05 34.46
N LYS A 54 4.29 21.46 33.33
CA LYS A 54 5.11 21.39 32.11
C LYS A 54 5.28 22.75 31.44
N ALA A 55 4.28 23.64 31.52
CA ALA A 55 4.37 25.01 30.97
C ALA A 55 5.46 25.84 31.67
N ILE A 56 5.67 25.62 32.97
CA ILE A 56 6.66 26.35 33.78
C ILE A 56 8.09 26.02 33.35
N ARG A 57 8.36 24.81 32.85
CA ARG A 57 9.69 24.38 32.37
C ARG A 57 9.90 24.54 30.87
N ALA A 58 8.84 24.48 30.07
CA ALA A 58 8.94 24.42 28.61
C ALA A 58 9.29 25.76 27.95
N GLY A 59 9.15 26.89 28.66
CA GLY A 59 9.42 28.21 28.09
C GLY A 59 8.53 28.49 26.88
N LEU A 60 9.13 28.77 25.70
CA LEU A 60 8.44 28.99 24.43
C LEU A 60 8.34 27.73 23.54
N LEU A 61 8.84 26.58 24.02
CA LEU A 61 8.74 25.34 23.27
C LEU A 61 7.28 24.89 23.23
N THR A 62 6.85 24.39 22.07
CA THR A 62 5.55 23.74 21.89
C THR A 62 5.77 22.43 21.14
N ASP A 63 5.08 21.38 21.57
CA ASP A 63 4.97 20.20 20.74
C ASP A 63 4.10 20.53 19.54
N THR A 64 4.28 19.81 18.44
CA THR A 64 3.47 20.01 17.23
C THR A 64 2.91 18.69 16.77
N TYR A 65 1.74 18.76 16.15
CA TYR A 65 1.11 17.63 15.51
C TYR A 65 0.45 18.08 14.22
N LEU A 66 0.25 17.13 13.33
CA LEU A 66 -0.52 17.34 12.11
C LEU A 66 -1.94 16.83 12.33
N GLU A 67 -2.93 17.70 12.20
CA GLU A 67 -4.33 17.29 12.15
C GLU A 67 -4.66 16.83 10.73
N ALA A 68 -4.90 15.53 10.54
CA ALA A 68 -5.14 14.94 9.23
C ALA A 68 -6.52 15.36 8.67
N GLN A 69 -6.51 15.88 7.44
CA GLN A 69 -7.70 16.20 6.67
C GLN A 69 -7.94 15.18 5.55
N HIS A 70 -6.86 14.62 5.00
CA HIS A 70 -6.93 13.58 3.98
C HIS A 70 -5.73 12.64 4.09
N VAL A 71 -5.97 11.35 3.85
CA VAL A 71 -4.95 10.30 3.85
C VAL A 71 -5.04 9.56 2.53
N ASN A 72 -3.94 9.50 1.80
CA ASN A 72 -3.80 8.70 0.59
C ASN A 72 -2.82 7.55 0.85
N GLN A 73 -3.27 6.31 0.64
CA GLN A 73 -2.43 5.13 0.81
C GLN A 73 -1.88 4.70 -0.55
N HIS A 74 -0.56 4.53 -0.65
CA HIS A 74 0.09 4.10 -1.89
C HIS A 74 -0.13 2.62 -2.16
N LYS A 75 -0.20 1.80 -1.11
CA LYS A 75 -0.59 0.40 -1.20
C LYS A 75 -2.09 0.28 -0.93
N LYS A 76 -2.90 0.56 -1.95
CA LYS A 76 -4.34 0.24 -1.88
C LYS A 76 -4.53 -1.26 -1.79
N ALA A 77 -5.50 -1.71 -0.99
CA ALA A 77 -5.96 -3.09 -1.09
C ALA A 77 -6.42 -3.35 -2.53
N TYR A 78 -6.19 -4.56 -3.04
CA TYR A 78 -6.56 -4.93 -4.42
C TYR A 78 -8.05 -4.65 -4.73
N ASP A 79 -8.89 -4.68 -3.71
CA ASP A 79 -10.33 -4.42 -3.79
C ASP A 79 -10.68 -2.94 -4.08
N ASP A 80 -9.76 -2.00 -3.85
CA ASP A 80 -9.97 -0.56 -4.06
C ASP A 80 -9.52 -0.07 -5.45
N ILE A 81 -9.09 -0.98 -6.33
CA ILE A 81 -8.73 -0.65 -7.71
C ILE A 81 -10.02 -0.35 -8.48
N VAL A 82 -10.35 0.93 -8.62
CA VAL A 82 -11.47 1.38 -9.46
C VAL A 82 -11.14 1.09 -10.92
N LEU A 83 -11.83 0.12 -11.50
CA LEU A 83 -11.74 -0.19 -12.93
C LEU A 83 -12.55 0.83 -13.73
N ASP A 84 -11.86 1.70 -14.46
CA ASP A 84 -12.50 2.63 -15.40
C ASP A 84 -13.15 1.88 -16.58
N GLU A 85 -14.19 2.45 -17.17
CA GLU A 85 -14.95 1.86 -18.28
C GLU A 85 -14.05 1.60 -19.50
N ARG A 86 -13.06 2.47 -19.72
CA ARG A 86 -12.05 2.29 -20.77
C ARG A 86 -11.22 1.04 -20.56
N THR A 87 -10.81 0.78 -19.32
CA THR A 87 -10.05 -0.41 -18.94
C THR A 87 -10.90 -1.66 -19.15
N PHE A 88 -12.17 -1.62 -18.76
CA PHE A 88 -13.11 -2.73 -18.96
C PHE A 88 -13.29 -3.07 -20.45
N ARG A 89 -13.52 -2.05 -21.30
CA ARG A 89 -13.62 -2.25 -22.76
C ARG A 89 -12.36 -2.88 -23.34
N ARG A 90 -11.18 -2.47 -22.86
CA ARG A 90 -9.90 -3.02 -23.30
C ARG A 90 -9.75 -4.49 -22.89
N ILE A 91 -10.18 -4.87 -21.68
CA ILE A 91 -10.17 -6.27 -21.23
C ILE A 91 -11.06 -7.13 -22.14
N GLU A 92 -12.27 -6.70 -22.44
CA GLU A 92 -13.19 -7.45 -23.31
C GLU A 92 -12.65 -7.59 -24.74
N GLN A 93 -11.99 -6.56 -25.30
CA GLN A 93 -11.32 -6.67 -26.60
C GLN A 93 -10.24 -7.76 -26.60
N TYR A 94 -9.41 -7.82 -25.55
CA TYR A 94 -8.33 -8.79 -25.47
C TYR A 94 -8.83 -10.22 -25.20
N LYS A 95 -9.97 -10.38 -24.53
CA LYS A 95 -10.58 -11.68 -24.24
C LYS A 95 -10.82 -12.52 -25.51
N HIS A 96 -11.17 -11.87 -26.62
CA HIS A 96 -11.43 -12.54 -27.90
C HIS A 96 -10.19 -12.79 -28.77
N SER A 97 -9.01 -12.31 -28.36
CA SER A 97 -7.77 -12.39 -29.16
C SER A 97 -7.14 -13.79 -29.22
N GLY A 98 -7.50 -14.71 -28.31
CA GLY A 98 -6.98 -16.08 -28.26
C GLY A 98 -5.52 -16.24 -27.79
N HIS A 99 -4.73 -15.17 -27.72
CA HIS A 99 -3.29 -15.20 -27.40
C HIS A 99 -2.92 -14.54 -26.06
N MET A 100 -3.89 -14.37 -25.16
CA MET A 100 -3.72 -13.64 -23.89
C MET A 100 -2.57 -14.18 -23.04
N TYR A 101 -2.43 -15.51 -22.93
CA TYR A 101 -1.42 -16.12 -22.07
C TYR A 101 0.01 -15.77 -22.48
N GLU A 102 0.30 -15.88 -23.78
CA GLU A 102 1.61 -15.53 -24.34
C GLU A 102 1.85 -14.02 -24.24
N TYR A 103 0.85 -13.21 -24.57
CA TYR A 103 0.93 -11.75 -24.50
C TYR A 103 1.24 -11.24 -23.10
N LEU A 104 0.54 -11.75 -22.08
CA LEU A 104 0.78 -11.39 -20.68
C LEU A 104 2.15 -11.89 -20.21
N SER A 105 2.56 -13.12 -20.57
CA SER A 105 3.87 -13.64 -20.17
C SER A 105 5.03 -12.80 -20.73
N ARG A 106 4.90 -12.27 -21.96
CA ARG A 106 5.92 -11.39 -22.57
C ARG A 106 5.96 -10.01 -21.92
N SER A 107 4.87 -9.61 -21.28
CA SER A 107 4.77 -8.34 -20.55
C SER A 107 5.45 -8.41 -19.17
N ILE A 108 5.80 -9.60 -18.68
CA ILE A 108 6.58 -9.78 -17.44
C ILE A 108 8.07 -9.67 -17.77
N ALA A 109 8.74 -8.70 -17.13
CA ALA A 109 10.17 -8.40 -17.31
C ALA A 109 10.58 -8.38 -18.81
N PRO A 110 9.95 -7.52 -19.63
CA PRO A 110 10.17 -7.49 -21.08
C PRO A 110 11.63 -7.22 -21.47
N GLU A 111 12.42 -6.64 -20.57
CA GLU A 111 13.86 -6.37 -20.73
C GLU A 111 14.70 -7.65 -20.76
N ILE A 112 14.18 -8.77 -20.25
CA ILE A 112 14.87 -10.07 -20.25
C ILE A 112 14.52 -10.85 -21.52
N TYR A 113 15.52 -11.14 -22.34
CA TYR A 113 15.37 -11.98 -23.52
C TYR A 113 15.14 -13.46 -23.15
N GLY A 114 14.24 -14.14 -23.86
CA GLY A 114 13.96 -15.56 -23.67
C GLY A 114 13.17 -15.88 -22.38
N HIS A 115 13.46 -17.06 -21.80
CA HIS A 115 12.85 -17.56 -20.55
C HIS A 115 11.31 -17.51 -20.51
N LEU A 116 10.66 -17.78 -21.64
CA LEU A 116 9.20 -17.71 -21.74
C LEU A 116 8.50 -18.62 -20.74
N ASP A 117 9.03 -19.82 -20.48
CA ASP A 117 8.42 -20.76 -19.53
C ASP A 117 8.52 -20.26 -18.09
N VAL A 118 9.63 -19.60 -17.72
CA VAL A 118 9.79 -18.98 -16.39
C VAL A 118 8.81 -17.82 -16.24
N LYS A 119 8.70 -16.95 -17.25
CA LYS A 119 7.75 -15.83 -17.25
C LYS A 119 6.29 -16.31 -17.19
N LYS A 120 5.98 -17.41 -17.87
CA LYS A 120 4.67 -18.09 -17.82
C LYS A 120 4.38 -18.66 -16.43
N ALA A 121 5.37 -19.27 -15.78
CA ALA A 121 5.22 -19.78 -14.43
C ALA A 121 4.98 -18.64 -13.42
N LEU A 122 5.73 -17.53 -13.54
CA LEU A 122 5.51 -16.31 -12.76
C LEU A 122 4.13 -15.69 -13.00
N LEU A 123 3.64 -15.70 -14.24
CA LEU A 123 2.28 -15.23 -14.55
C LEU A 123 1.22 -16.06 -13.81
N LEU A 124 1.34 -17.40 -13.83
CA LEU A 124 0.42 -18.28 -13.11
C LEU A 124 0.51 -18.11 -11.59
N LEU A 125 1.71 -17.85 -11.07
CA LEU A 125 1.93 -17.52 -9.66
C LEU A 125 1.18 -16.25 -9.24
N LEU A 126 1.20 -15.20 -10.07
CA LEU A 126 0.52 -13.92 -9.82
C LEU A 126 -1.01 -14.03 -9.93
N ILE A 127 -1.51 -14.84 -10.87
CA ILE A 127 -2.95 -15.09 -11.01
C ILE A 127 -3.46 -15.95 -9.84
N GLY A 128 -2.63 -16.89 -9.38
CA GLY A 128 -2.98 -17.84 -8.33
C GLY A 128 -3.99 -18.90 -8.80
N GLY A 129 -4.25 -19.86 -7.92
CA GLY A 129 -5.31 -20.85 -8.10
C GLY A 129 -6.48 -20.60 -7.17
N VAL A 130 -7.51 -21.44 -7.30
CA VAL A 130 -8.72 -21.33 -6.46
C VAL A 130 -8.54 -22.17 -5.20
N THR A 131 -8.52 -21.52 -4.04
CA THR A 131 -8.60 -22.21 -2.74
C THR A 131 -9.97 -22.86 -2.61
N LYS A 132 -10.01 -24.15 -2.25
CA LYS A 132 -11.25 -24.93 -2.12
C LYS A 132 -11.53 -25.26 -0.67
N GLU A 133 -12.76 -25.00 -0.24
CA GLU A 133 -13.30 -25.49 1.03
C GLU A 133 -14.05 -26.80 0.79
N MET A 134 -13.75 -27.81 1.59
CA MET A 134 -14.45 -29.08 1.61
C MET A 134 -15.54 -29.06 2.68
N GLY A 135 -16.57 -29.91 2.52
CA GLY A 135 -17.71 -29.96 3.43
C GLY A 135 -17.39 -30.41 4.86
N ASP A 136 -16.18 -30.91 5.08
CA ASP A 136 -15.61 -31.29 6.39
C ASP A 136 -14.86 -30.14 7.09
N GLY A 137 -14.79 -28.96 6.48
CA GLY A 137 -14.05 -27.81 6.98
C GLY A 137 -12.57 -27.78 6.58
N MET A 138 -12.08 -28.75 5.80
CA MET A 138 -10.72 -28.73 5.26
C MET A 138 -10.59 -27.68 4.14
N ARG A 139 -9.46 -26.97 4.09
CA ARG A 139 -9.12 -26.01 3.04
C ARG A 139 -7.92 -26.50 2.22
N ILE A 140 -8.11 -26.65 0.92
CA ILE A 140 -7.05 -26.94 -0.05
C ILE A 140 -6.56 -25.63 -0.64
N ARG A 141 -5.27 -25.32 -0.43
CA ARG A 141 -4.62 -24.10 -0.91
C ARG A 141 -4.60 -24.05 -2.45
N GLY A 142 -5.02 -22.92 -3.00
CA GLY A 142 -4.96 -22.65 -4.44
C GLY A 142 -3.65 -22.00 -4.90
N ASP A 143 -2.90 -21.36 -4.00
CA ASP A 143 -1.68 -20.66 -4.41
C ASP A 143 -0.57 -21.63 -4.81
N ILE A 144 0.14 -21.26 -5.87
CA ILE A 144 1.29 -21.98 -6.39
C ILE A 144 2.54 -21.43 -5.69
N ASN A 145 3.54 -22.27 -5.42
CA ASN A 145 4.86 -21.83 -4.99
C ASN A 145 5.88 -22.31 -6.03
N ILE A 146 6.79 -21.42 -6.44
CA ILE A 146 7.88 -21.73 -7.38
C ILE A 146 9.19 -21.45 -6.65
N CYS A 147 10.15 -22.36 -6.77
CA CYS A 147 11.49 -22.25 -6.20
C CYS A 147 12.52 -21.98 -7.29
#